data_AF-A0A956KTA0-F1
#
_entry.id   AF-A0A956KTA0-F1
#
_cell.length_a   1.000
_cell.length_b   1.000
_cell.length_c   1.000
_cell.angle_alpha   90.00
_cell.angle_beta   90.00
_cell.angle_gamma   90.00
#
_symmetry.space_group_name_H-M   'P 1'
#
loop_
_entity.id
_entity.type
_entity.pdbx_description
1 polymer ?
#
loop_
_entity_poly.entity_id
_entity_poly.type
_entity_poly.pdbx_seq_one_letter_code
_entity_poly.pdbx_strand_id
1 'polypeptide(L)'
;ALLEAAKARRAAATVTLDTWEQFEEVFAGEGSKFAWCHWDGSAETEAAIKDKTKVTVRCIPLPGQGPDPEAGKCIFSGKPSPRRVLMAKAY
;
A
#
# COMPACT_ATOMS: atom_id res chain seq x y z
N ALA A 1 19.88 -13.68 -14.64
CA ALA A 1 19.45 -14.55 -13.51
C ALA A 1 19.08 -13.75 -12.25
N LEU A 2 20.00 -12.98 -11.65
CA LEU A 2 19.72 -12.28 -10.38
C LEU A 2 18.60 -11.23 -10.46
N LEU A 3 18.54 -10.45 -11.55
CA LEU A 3 17.51 -9.42 -11.74
C LEU A 3 16.09 -10.02 -11.76
N GLU A 4 15.90 -11.10 -12.49
CA GLU A 4 14.59 -11.75 -12.62
C GLU A 4 14.14 -12.38 -11.30
N ALA A 5 15.07 -13.02 -10.57
CA ALA A 5 14.80 -13.52 -9.23
C ALA A 5 14.41 -12.39 -8.24
N ALA A 6 15.07 -11.23 -8.33
CA ALA A 6 14.74 -10.07 -7.49
C ALA A 6 13.36 -9.49 -7.84
N LYS A 7 13.02 -9.38 -9.12
CA LYS A 7 11.68 -8.95 -9.58
C LYS A 7 10.59 -9.91 -9.08
N ALA A 8 10.80 -11.21 -9.21
CA ALA A 8 9.86 -12.23 -8.76
C ALA A 8 9.64 -12.16 -7.24
N ARG A 9 10.72 -12.01 -6.45
CA ARG A 9 10.63 -11.84 -4.99
C ARG A 9 9.83 -10.59 -4.61
N ARG A 10 10.07 -9.46 -5.30
CA ARG A 10 9.33 -8.22 -5.06
C ARG A 10 7.85 -8.40 -5.38
N ALA A 11 7.52 -9.01 -6.51
CA ALA A 11 6.13 -9.27 -6.91
C ALA A 11 5.42 -10.17 -5.89
N ALA A 12 6.05 -11.26 -5.45
CA ALA A 12 5.50 -12.16 -4.44
C ALA A 12 5.34 -11.51 -3.04
N ALA A 13 6.18 -10.51 -2.71
CA ALA A 13 6.11 -9.75 -1.47
C ALA A 13 5.18 -8.52 -1.56
N THR A 14 4.48 -8.33 -2.68
CA THR A 14 3.54 -7.23 -2.89
C THR A 14 2.12 -7.77 -2.96
N VAL A 15 1.21 -7.16 -2.21
CA VAL A 15 -0.21 -7.52 -2.18
C VAL A 15 -1.06 -6.31 -2.56
N THR A 16 -2.26 -6.56 -3.08
CA THR A 16 -3.25 -5.53 -3.39
C THR A 16 -4.41 -5.68 -2.40
N LEU A 17 -4.80 -4.59 -1.75
CA LEU A 17 -5.76 -4.61 -0.64
C LEU A 17 -6.84 -3.54 -0.86
N ASP A 18 -8.09 -3.91 -0.55
CA ASP A 18 -9.26 -3.07 -0.79
C ASP A 18 -9.99 -2.65 0.49
N THR A 19 -9.72 -3.33 1.62
CA THR A 19 -10.36 -3.02 2.90
C THR A 19 -9.35 -2.79 4.03
N TRP A 20 -9.80 -2.13 5.09
CA TRP A 20 -8.98 -1.86 6.27
C TRP A 20 -8.64 -3.15 7.02
N GLU A 21 -9.58 -4.08 7.10
CA GLU A 21 -9.41 -5.35 7.81
C GLU A 21 -8.28 -6.18 7.18
N GLN A 22 -8.27 -6.28 5.85
CA GLN A 22 -7.18 -6.94 5.11
C GLN A 22 -5.83 -6.25 5.34
N PHE A 23 -5.85 -4.91 5.47
CA PHE A 23 -4.65 -4.13 5.76
C PHE A 23 -4.11 -4.43 7.16
N GLU A 24 -4.97 -4.46 8.17
CA GLU A 24 -4.58 -4.81 9.54
C GLU A 24 -4.04 -6.24 9.62
N GLU A 25 -4.70 -7.21 8.98
CA GLU A 25 -4.24 -8.61 8.94
C GLU A 25 -2.85 -8.76 8.30
N VAL A 26 -2.60 -8.05 7.19
CA VAL A 26 -1.31 -8.08 6.48
C VAL A 26 -0.18 -7.50 7.33
N PHE A 27 -0.46 -6.48 8.15
CA PHE A 27 0.55 -5.76 8.93
C PHE A 27 0.52 -6.07 10.45
N ALA A 28 -0.30 -7.01 10.90
CA ALA A 28 -0.38 -7.42 12.31
C ALA A 28 0.89 -8.12 12.83
N GLY A 29 1.70 -8.69 11.93
CA GLY A 29 2.92 -9.42 12.27
C GLY A 29 4.22 -8.61 12.20
N GLU A 30 5.34 -9.30 12.41
CA GLU A 30 6.69 -8.73 12.23
C GLU A 30 7.14 -8.69 10.77
N GLY A 31 6.42 -9.37 9.87
CA GLY A 31 6.70 -9.39 8.44
C GLY A 31 6.47 -8.03 7.80
N SER A 32 7.36 -7.62 6.90
CA SER A 32 7.16 -6.45 6.05
C SER A 32 6.73 -6.90 4.65
N LYS A 33 5.56 -6.44 4.21
CA LYS A 33 5.06 -6.59 2.85
C LYS A 33 4.84 -5.21 2.24
N PHE A 34 4.79 -5.18 0.92
CA PHE A 34 4.31 -4.02 0.18
C PHE A 34 2.82 -4.17 -0.09
N ALA A 35 2.04 -3.13 0.16
CA ALA A 35 0.60 -3.12 -0.10
C ALA A 35 0.23 -2.02 -1.09
N TRP A 36 -0.43 -2.39 -2.18
CA TRP A 36 -1.15 -1.45 -3.04
C TRP A 36 -2.57 -1.25 -2.49
N CYS A 37 -2.85 -0.05 -2.00
CA CYS A 37 -4.17 0.29 -1.48
C CYS A 37 -4.56 1.71 -1.86
N HIS A 38 -5.86 1.97 -1.80
CA HIS A 38 -6.40 3.30 -2.05
C HIS A 38 -6.15 4.24 -0.86
N TRP A 39 -5.69 5.44 -1.19
CA TRP A 39 -5.47 6.53 -0.25
C TRP A 39 -6.09 7.82 -0.78
N ASP A 40 -6.68 8.60 0.13
CA ASP A 40 -7.42 9.83 -0.18
C ASP A 40 -6.53 11.05 -0.41
N GLY A 41 -5.22 10.93 -0.22
CA GLY A 41 -4.26 12.04 -0.37
C GLY A 41 -4.13 12.93 0.86
N SER A 42 -4.82 12.62 1.96
CA SER A 42 -4.82 13.47 3.15
C SER A 42 -3.75 13.04 4.16
N ALA A 43 -3.05 14.05 4.71
CA ALA A 43 -2.03 13.84 5.74
C ALA A 43 -2.64 13.29 7.05
N GLU A 44 -3.89 13.64 7.36
CA GLU A 44 -4.60 13.13 8.53
C GLU A 44 -4.79 11.61 8.46
N THR A 45 -5.23 11.10 7.30
CA THR A 45 -5.39 9.67 7.07
C THR A 45 -4.04 8.95 7.13
N GLU A 46 -2.98 9.52 6.55
CA GLU A 46 -1.65 8.92 6.63
C GLU A 46 -1.14 8.84 8.08
N ALA A 47 -1.32 9.92 8.87
CA ALA A 47 -0.93 9.94 10.27
C ALA A 47 -1.70 8.89 11.09
N ALA A 48 -3.02 8.77 10.87
CA ALA A 48 -3.84 7.78 11.57
C ALA A 48 -3.44 6.33 11.25
N ILE A 49 -3.13 6.03 9.97
CA ILE A 49 -2.63 4.71 9.55
C ILE A 49 -1.27 4.44 10.21
N LYS A 50 -0.37 5.43 10.20
CA LYS A 50 0.96 5.33 10.82
C LYS A 50 0.87 5.07 12.31
N ASP A 51 -0.02 5.75 13.02
CA ASP A 51 -0.14 5.59 14.47
C ASP A 51 -0.64 4.20 14.84
N LYS A 52 -1.63 3.68 14.10
CA LYS A 52 -2.24 2.35 14.30
C LYS A 52 -1.34 1.20 13.89
N THR A 53 -0.64 1.31 12.75
CA THR A 53 0.02 0.15 12.10
C THR A 53 1.52 0.31 11.92
N LYS A 54 2.08 1.52 12.17
CA LYS A 54 3.47 1.91 11.83
C LYS A 54 3.79 1.83 10.33
N VAL A 55 2.77 1.73 9.48
CA VAL A 55 2.88 1.75 8.02
C VAL A 55 2.73 3.18 7.50
N THR A 56 3.51 3.54 6.50
CA THR A 56 3.41 4.85 5.82
C THR A 56 3.38 4.66 4.30
N VAL A 57 3.00 5.71 3.58
CA VAL A 57 3.11 5.74 2.11
C VAL A 57 4.59 5.75 1.73
N ARG A 58 4.98 4.91 0.77
CA ARG A 58 6.35 4.79 0.25
C ARG A 58 6.48 5.38 -1.15
N CYS A 59 5.46 5.21 -1.97
CA CYS A 59 5.48 5.67 -3.35
C CYS A 59 4.06 5.91 -3.87
N ILE A 60 3.91 6.99 -4.64
CA ILE A 60 2.75 7.21 -5.51
C ILE A 60 3.20 6.84 -6.92
N PRO A 61 2.57 5.85 -7.59
CA PRO A 61 3.08 5.33 -8.85
C PRO A 61 2.95 6.36 -9.98
N LEU A 62 4.00 6.46 -10.79
CA LEU A 62 3.95 7.13 -12.09
C LEU A 62 3.34 6.19 -13.15
N PRO A 63 2.91 6.72 -14.32
CA PRO A 63 2.39 5.88 -15.40
C PRO A 63 3.34 4.73 -15.75
N GLY A 64 2.82 3.50 -15.74
CA GLY A 64 3.57 2.27 -16.04
C GLY A 64 4.43 1.70 -14.89
N GLN A 65 4.41 2.29 -13.69
CA GLN A 65 5.22 1.83 -12.55
C GLN A 65 4.48 1.01 -11.49
N GLY A 66 3.16 0.84 -11.64
CA GLY A 66 2.32 0.13 -10.68
C GLY A 66 1.00 -0.31 -11.32
N PRO A 67 -0.04 -0.60 -10.52
CA PRO A 67 -1.38 -0.85 -11.02
C PRO A 67 -1.85 0.34 -11.87
N ASP A 68 -2.65 0.05 -12.90
CA ASP A 68 -3.27 1.09 -13.69
C ASP A 68 -4.10 2.03 -12.80
N PRO A 69 -4.18 3.34 -13.14
CA PRO A 69 -4.97 4.28 -12.36
C PRO A 69 -6.44 3.84 -12.34
N GLU A 70 -6.92 3.43 -11.18
CA GLU A 70 -8.32 3.10 -10.94
C GLU A 70 -8.89 4.01 -9.85
N ALA A 71 -10.14 4.42 -10.02
CA ALA A 71 -10.86 5.16 -9.00
C ALA A 71 -11.41 4.17 -7.96
N GLY A 72 -11.22 4.49 -6.68
CA GLY A 72 -11.69 3.68 -5.58
C GLY A 72 -11.98 4.52 -4.35
N LYS A 73 -12.02 3.88 -3.19
CA LYS A 73 -12.22 4.53 -1.90
C LYS A 73 -11.03 4.25 -1.01
N CYS A 74 -10.58 5.26 -0.27
CA CYS A 74 -9.53 5.09 0.70
C CYS A 74 -9.91 4.00 1.70
N ILE A 75 -8.99 3.05 1.92
CA ILE A 75 -9.22 1.91 2.80
C ILE A 75 -9.52 2.32 4.24
N PHE A 76 -9.06 3.50 4.67
CA PHE A 76 -9.21 3.99 6.04
C PHE A 76 -10.36 5.01 6.18
N SER A 77 -10.36 6.07 5.36
CA SER A 77 -11.31 7.17 5.50
C SER A 77 -12.60 7.00 4.69
N GLY A 78 -12.65 6.04 3.75
CA GLY A 78 -13.77 5.85 2.82
C GLY A 78 -13.92 6.95 1.77
N LYS A 79 -13.10 8.00 1.80
CA LYS A 79 -13.13 9.11 0.84
C LYS A 79 -12.69 8.64 -0.56
N PRO A 80 -13.10 9.32 -1.64
CA PRO A 80 -12.66 8.98 -2.99
C PRO A 80 -11.13 9.00 -3.13
N SER A 81 -10.59 8.03 -3.86
CA SER A 81 -9.18 7.89 -4.15
C SER A 81 -8.99 7.70 -5.66
N PRO A 82 -8.17 8.53 -6.33
CA PRO A 82 -8.02 8.48 -7.79
C PRO A 82 -7.08 7.36 -8.27
N ARG A 83 -6.30 6.75 -7.38
CA ARG A 83 -5.32 5.70 -7.68
C ARG A 83 -4.87 4.97 -6.40
N ARG A 84 -4.26 3.80 -6.56
CA ARG A 84 -3.56 3.13 -5.45
C ARG A 84 -2.17 3.73 -5.18
N VAL A 85 -1.74 3.64 -3.93
CA VAL A 85 -0.39 4.01 -3.48
C VAL A 85 0.29 2.80 -2.85
N LEU A 86 1.62 2.81 -2.84
CA LEU A 86 2.41 1.75 -2.22
C LEU A 86 2.63 2.08 -0.75
N MET A 87 2.17 1.23 0.14
CA MET A 87 2.35 1.33 1.59
C MET A 87 3.24 0.20 2.12
N ALA A 88 4.09 0.50 3.10
CA ALA A 88 4.88 -0.50 3.82
C ALA A 88 5.37 0.02 5.18
N LYS A 89 5.67 -0.91 6.10
CA LYS A 89 6.31 -0.60 7.38
C LYS A 89 7.72 -0.01 7.16
N ALA A 90 8.09 0.99 7.96
CA ALA A 90 9.44 1.56 7.90
C ALA A 90 10.46 0.57 8.46
N TYR A 91 11.70 0.63 7.96
CA TYR A 91 12.84 -0.08 8.53
C TYR A 91 13.14 0.40 9.96
#